data_AF-T0YZ65-F1
#
_entry.id   AF-T0YZ65-F1
#
_cell.length_a   1.000
_cell.length_b   1.000
_cell.length_c   1.000
_cell.angle_alpha   90.00
_cell.angle_beta   90.00
_cell.angle_gamma   90.00
#
_symmetry.space_group_name_H-M   'P 1'
#
loop_
_entity.id
_entity.type
_entity.pdbx_description
1 polymer ?
#
loop_
_entity_poly.entity_id
_entity_poly.type
_entity_poly.pdbx_seq_one_letter_code
_entity_poly.pdbx_strand_id
1 'polypeptide(L)'
;PRADVVVSDELREVGAGYPHVPLEGMRADLLVAIGGDGTFLYSLARTEIPLLPVNAGTEGILAELAAHRPREVDAAIERLVNGFYHVEDRMKLAAEIDHTPLPDATNDVVLHAAPVGRMARFEVVVDGEAAGRVRADGVIVSSPTGSTAYSLSSFGPIVDPGLDALVLTAIAPFRAEARALVLEPLRT
;
A
#
# COMPACT_ATOMS: atom_id res chain seq x y z
N PRO A 1 5.83 24.10 -18.43
CA PRO A 1 5.95 22.89 -17.58
C PRO A 1 6.92 21.89 -18.22
N ARG A 2 7.98 21.51 -17.51
CA ARG A 2 8.88 20.43 -17.92
C ARG A 2 8.37 19.16 -17.22
N ALA A 3 8.06 18.11 -17.98
CA ALA A 3 7.64 16.83 -17.44
C ALA A 3 8.76 15.82 -17.68
N ASP A 4 9.25 15.22 -16.61
CA ASP A 4 10.17 14.09 -16.67
C ASP A 4 9.35 12.79 -16.57
N VAL A 5 9.69 11.78 -17.37
CA VAL A 5 8.88 10.55 -17.52
C VAL A 5 9.63 9.37 -16.92
N VAL A 6 9.00 8.62 -16.02
CA VAL A 6 9.44 7.24 -15.67
C VAL A 6 8.67 6.27 -16.54
N VAL A 7 9.40 5.33 -17.10
CA VAL A 7 8.82 4.20 -17.82
C VAL A 7 9.31 2.95 -17.11
N SER A 8 8.39 2.05 -16.74
CA SER A 8 8.79 0.77 -16.13
C SER A 8 9.71 0.00 -17.09
N ASP A 9 10.53 -0.90 -16.55
CA ASP A 9 11.43 -1.71 -17.38
C ASP A 9 10.66 -2.49 -18.46
N GLU A 10 9.42 -2.91 -18.21
CA GLU A 10 8.56 -3.60 -19.19
C GLU A 10 8.03 -2.67 -20.29
N LEU A 11 7.92 -1.37 -20.02
CA LEU A 11 7.41 -0.38 -20.97
C LEU A 11 8.54 0.39 -21.68
N ARG A 12 9.82 0.06 -21.41
CA ARG A 12 10.99 0.74 -21.98
C ARG A 12 10.94 0.89 -23.50
N GLU A 13 10.39 -0.10 -24.22
CA GLU A 13 10.22 -0.03 -25.68
C GLU A 13 9.18 1.02 -26.10
N VAL A 14 8.08 1.16 -25.35
CA VAL A 14 7.03 2.17 -25.59
C VAL A 14 7.54 3.57 -25.22
N GLY A 15 8.41 3.65 -24.21
CA GLY A 15 9.10 4.87 -23.78
C GLY A 15 10.33 5.23 -24.60
N ALA A 16 10.70 4.43 -25.61
CA ALA A 16 11.93 4.63 -26.36
C ALA A 16 11.92 5.99 -27.07
N GLY A 17 12.75 6.92 -26.60
CA GLY A 17 12.85 8.29 -27.11
C GLY A 17 12.51 9.38 -26.10
N TYR A 18 11.93 9.04 -24.94
CA TYR A 18 11.76 9.98 -23.83
C TYR A 18 12.95 9.91 -22.87
N PRO A 19 13.47 11.06 -22.39
CA PRO A 19 14.44 11.07 -21.32
C PRO A 19 13.80 10.46 -20.07
N HIS A 20 14.48 9.47 -19.48
CA HIS A 20 14.04 8.81 -18.27
C HIS A 20 15.08 9.00 -17.17
N VAL A 21 14.58 9.13 -15.93
CA VAL A 21 15.40 9.17 -14.72
C VAL A 21 14.85 8.14 -13.74
N PRO A 22 15.69 7.52 -12.89
CA PRO A 22 15.21 6.69 -11.80
C PRO A 22 14.26 7.46 -10.89
N LEU A 23 13.25 6.78 -10.35
CA LEU A 23 12.25 7.39 -9.48
C LEU A 23 12.88 8.08 -8.26
N GLU A 24 13.88 7.43 -7.67
CA GLU A 24 14.62 7.92 -6.50
C GLU A 24 15.43 9.19 -6.82
N GLY A 25 15.70 9.44 -8.09
CA GLY A 25 16.40 10.63 -8.57
C GLY A 25 15.47 11.76 -9.03
N MET A 26 14.16 11.56 -9.02
CA MET A 26 13.20 12.56 -9.48
C MET A 26 13.05 13.71 -8.51
N ARG A 27 12.89 14.91 -9.07
CA ARG A 27 12.50 16.12 -8.33
C ARG A 27 11.31 16.72 -9.06
N ALA A 28 10.12 16.40 -8.58
CA ALA A 28 8.86 16.86 -9.14
C ALA A 28 7.93 17.32 -8.01
N ASP A 29 7.02 18.25 -8.34
CA ASP A 29 5.97 18.69 -7.42
C ASP A 29 4.84 17.64 -7.29
N LEU A 30 4.70 16.81 -8.32
CA LEU A 30 3.72 15.72 -8.39
C LEU A 30 4.20 14.63 -9.37
N LEU A 31 3.88 13.38 -9.05
CA LEU A 31 4.08 12.22 -9.91
C LEU A 31 2.74 11.67 -10.40
N VAL A 32 2.62 11.38 -11.69
CA VAL A 32 1.47 10.66 -12.25
C VAL A 32 1.87 9.21 -12.48
N ALA A 33 1.32 8.29 -11.70
CA ALA A 33 1.62 6.86 -11.83
C ALA A 33 0.56 6.17 -12.67
N ILE A 34 0.94 5.68 -13.85
CA ILE A 34 0.03 4.99 -14.77
C ILE A 34 0.30 3.49 -14.69
N GLY A 35 -0.68 2.71 -14.21
CA GLY A 35 -0.50 1.28 -14.01
C GLY A 35 -1.60 0.66 -13.15
N GLY A 36 -1.31 -0.45 -12.47
CA GLY A 36 -2.20 -1.02 -11.46
C GLY A 36 -1.78 -0.65 -10.04
N ASP A 37 -2.43 -1.24 -9.03
CA ASP A 37 -2.10 -1.00 -7.61
C ASP A 37 -0.62 -1.32 -7.31
N GLY A 38 -0.03 -2.34 -7.95
CA GLY A 38 1.39 -2.66 -7.81
C GLY A 38 2.34 -1.53 -8.25
N THR A 39 1.99 -0.80 -9.31
CA THR A 39 2.76 0.38 -9.78
C THR A 39 2.68 1.50 -8.75
N PHE A 40 1.52 1.70 -8.13
CA PHE A 40 1.35 2.71 -7.11
C PHE A 40 2.13 2.37 -5.83
N LEU A 41 2.00 1.14 -5.33
CA LEU A 41 2.76 0.64 -4.18
C LEU A 41 4.26 0.71 -4.40
N TYR A 42 4.72 0.33 -5.60
CA TYR A 42 6.13 0.45 -5.99
C TYR A 42 6.63 1.88 -5.86
N SER A 43 5.80 2.84 -6.28
CA SER A 43 6.13 4.26 -6.27
C SER A 43 6.13 4.82 -4.85
N LEU A 44 5.09 4.55 -4.05
CA LEU A 44 4.97 4.99 -2.66
C LEU A 44 6.10 4.49 -1.74
N ALA A 45 6.70 3.34 -2.07
CA ALA A 45 7.83 2.79 -1.34
C ALA A 45 9.18 3.48 -1.65
N ARG A 46 9.22 4.37 -2.66
CA ARG A 46 10.47 4.93 -3.21
C ARG A 46 10.49 6.44 -3.32
N THR A 47 9.36 7.10 -3.07
CA THR A 47 9.25 8.55 -3.15
C THR A 47 8.25 9.08 -2.14
N GLU A 48 8.52 10.31 -1.69
CA GLU A 48 7.58 11.11 -0.90
C GLU A 48 6.90 12.18 -1.77
N ILE A 49 7.14 12.17 -3.08
CA ILE A 49 6.48 13.09 -4.03
C ILE A 49 4.98 12.73 -4.07
N PRO A 50 4.06 13.71 -3.93
CA PRO A 50 2.62 13.50 -4.06
C PRO A 50 2.27 12.81 -5.38
N LEU A 51 1.37 11.82 -5.31
CA LEU A 51 1.16 10.89 -6.41
C LEU A 51 -0.30 10.88 -6.85
N LEU A 52 -0.52 11.05 -8.15
CA LEU A 52 -1.82 10.87 -8.81
C LEU A 52 -1.86 9.50 -9.49
N PRO A 53 -2.55 8.50 -8.92
CA PRO A 53 -2.64 7.17 -9.51
C PRO A 53 -3.69 7.14 -10.64
N VAL A 54 -3.29 6.63 -11.81
CA VAL A 54 -4.13 6.41 -12.98
C VAL A 54 -4.14 4.92 -13.30
N ASN A 55 -5.29 4.28 -13.09
CA ASN A 55 -5.47 2.86 -13.35
C ASN A 55 -5.48 2.57 -14.86
N ALA A 56 -4.47 1.86 -15.34
CA ALA A 56 -4.43 1.34 -16.72
C ALA A 56 -4.81 -0.15 -16.82
N GLY A 57 -5.16 -0.79 -15.70
CA GLY A 57 -5.63 -2.18 -15.62
C GLY A 57 -7.15 -2.32 -15.53
N THR A 58 -7.60 -3.49 -15.08
CA THR A 58 -9.03 -3.88 -15.03
C THR A 58 -9.71 -3.57 -13.70
N GLU A 59 -9.00 -3.69 -12.58
CA GLU A 59 -9.52 -3.47 -11.23
C GLU A 59 -8.42 -2.77 -10.42
N GLY A 60 -8.72 -1.59 -9.87
CA GLY A 60 -7.77 -0.84 -9.05
C GLY A 60 -8.51 -0.30 -7.85
N ILE A 61 -8.01 -0.64 -6.67
CA ILE A 61 -8.62 -0.23 -5.41
C ILE A 61 -8.09 1.15 -4.99
N LEU A 62 -6.84 1.45 -5.38
CA LEU A 62 -6.15 2.65 -4.93
C LEU A 62 -6.17 3.80 -5.93
N ALA A 63 -6.49 3.52 -7.19
CA ALA A 63 -6.43 4.50 -8.25
C ALA A 63 -7.74 5.29 -8.36
N GLU A 64 -7.62 6.62 -8.41
CA GLU A 64 -8.77 7.53 -8.50
C GLU A 64 -9.29 7.68 -9.94
N LEU A 65 -8.39 7.50 -10.92
CA LEU A 65 -8.68 7.73 -12.33
C LEU A 65 -8.55 6.43 -13.11
N ALA A 66 -9.41 6.24 -14.11
CA ALA A 66 -9.33 5.13 -15.03
C ALA A 66 -8.83 5.58 -16.39
N ALA A 67 -7.70 5.03 -16.86
CA ALA A 67 -7.07 5.39 -18.13
C ALA A 67 -8.01 5.16 -19.34
N HIS A 68 -8.94 4.20 -19.25
CA HIS A 68 -9.95 3.94 -20.28
C HIS A 68 -11.03 5.05 -20.36
N ARG A 69 -11.01 6.04 -19.46
CA ARG A 69 -11.88 7.22 -19.44
C ARG A 69 -11.06 8.50 -19.66
N PRO A 70 -10.54 8.74 -20.87
CA PRO A 70 -9.58 9.82 -21.14
C PRO A 70 -10.10 11.20 -20.75
N ARG A 71 -11.40 11.46 -20.89
CA ARG A 71 -12.00 12.75 -20.48
C ARG A 71 -11.90 13.02 -18.97
N GLU A 72 -11.97 11.99 -18.14
CA GLU A 72 -11.81 12.13 -16.68
C GLU A 72 -10.36 12.44 -16.34
N VAL A 73 -9.42 11.77 -17.02
CA VAL A 73 -7.98 12.04 -16.90
C VAL A 73 -7.67 13.47 -17.32
N ASP A 74 -8.13 13.92 -18.49
CA ASP A 74 -7.92 15.28 -18.99
C ASP A 74 -8.44 16.32 -18.00
N ALA A 75 -9.66 16.12 -17.47
CA ALA A 75 -10.25 17.02 -16.49
C ALA A 75 -9.47 17.03 -15.16
N ALA A 76 -8.96 15.88 -14.72
CA ALA A 76 -8.14 15.78 -13.52
C ALA A 76 -6.79 16.49 -13.69
N ILE A 77 -6.13 16.32 -14.83
CA ILE A 77 -4.89 17.04 -15.16
C ILE A 77 -5.14 18.55 -15.24
N GLU A 78 -6.24 18.99 -15.84
CA GLU A 78 -6.61 20.41 -15.87
C GLU A 78 -6.80 20.96 -14.45
N ARG A 79 -7.55 20.26 -13.59
CA ARG A 79 -7.71 20.63 -12.18
C ARG A 79 -6.37 20.72 -11.47
N LEU A 80 -5.49 19.74 -11.70
CA LEU A 80 -4.18 19.67 -11.08
C LEU A 80 -3.29 20.86 -11.45
N VAL A 81 -3.21 21.19 -12.74
CA VAL A 81 -2.45 22.34 -13.25
C VAL A 81 -2.98 23.67 -12.70
N ASN A 82 -4.29 23.75 -12.45
CA ASN A 82 -4.92 24.93 -11.86
C ASN A 82 -4.88 24.95 -10.31
N GLY A 83 -4.26 23.95 -9.67
CA GLY A 83 -4.14 23.87 -8.21
C GLY A 83 -5.41 23.41 -7.49
N PHE A 84 -6.38 22.83 -8.20
CA PHE A 84 -7.66 22.35 -7.66
C PHE A 84 -7.61 20.87 -7.25
N TYR A 85 -6.68 20.54 -6.36
CA TYR A 85 -6.49 19.22 -5.79
C TYR A 85 -6.27 19.31 -4.27
N HIS A 86 -6.45 18.19 -3.57
CA HIS A 86 -6.05 18.03 -2.18
C HIS A 86 -5.05 16.88 -2.10
N VAL A 87 -4.08 16.99 -1.19
CA VAL A 87 -3.13 15.92 -0.91
C VAL A 87 -3.63 15.19 0.33
N GLU A 88 -3.74 13.87 0.24
CA GLU A 88 -4.08 13.02 1.37
C GLU A 88 -2.83 12.30 1.86
N ASP A 89 -2.54 12.43 3.15
CA ASP A 89 -1.52 11.61 3.79
C ASP A 89 -2.06 10.19 3.99
N ARG A 90 -1.25 9.19 3.64
CA ARG A 90 -1.59 7.78 3.81
C ARG A 90 -0.59 7.14 4.77
N MET A 91 -1.11 6.53 5.83
CA MET A 91 -0.31 5.81 6.81
C MET A 91 0.50 4.68 6.14
N LYS A 92 1.79 4.58 6.50
CA LYS A 92 2.66 3.42 6.21
C LYS A 92 2.98 2.67 7.51
N LEU A 93 3.29 1.38 7.39
CA LEU A 93 3.71 0.53 8.49
C LEU A 93 5.24 0.46 8.54
N ALA A 94 5.81 0.81 9.69
CA ALA A 94 7.19 0.48 10.02
C ALA A 94 7.24 -0.88 10.72
N ALA A 95 8.25 -1.69 10.41
CA ALA A 95 8.46 -2.99 11.05
C ALA A 95 9.95 -3.30 11.22
N GLU A 96 10.27 -4.14 12.19
CA GLU A 96 11.63 -4.60 12.44
C GLU A 96 11.67 -6.09 12.82
N ILE A 97 12.80 -6.74 12.52
CA ILE A 97 13.11 -8.10 12.98
C ILE A 97 14.42 -8.01 13.76
N ASP A 98 14.41 -8.43 15.02
CA ASP A 98 15.58 -8.37 15.90
C ASP A 98 16.26 -6.99 15.88
N HIS A 99 15.46 -5.92 16.00
CA HIS A 99 15.88 -4.51 15.92
C HIS A 99 16.50 -4.07 14.58
N THR A 100 16.36 -4.89 13.55
CA THR A 100 16.75 -4.54 12.18
C THR A 100 15.51 -4.02 11.43
N PRO A 101 15.50 -2.74 11.02
CA PRO A 101 14.34 -2.17 10.33
C PRO A 101 14.15 -2.83 8.95
N LEU A 102 12.89 -3.08 8.62
CA LEU A 102 12.45 -3.47 7.30
C LEU A 102 12.01 -2.23 6.49
N PRO A 103 11.90 -2.32 5.15
CA PRO A 103 11.28 -1.28 4.36
C PRO A 103 9.83 -1.03 4.82
N ASP A 104 9.44 0.24 4.84
CA ASP A 104 8.06 0.63 5.16
C ASP A 104 7.07 -0.03 4.19
N ALA A 105 5.93 -0.47 4.73
CA ALA A 105 4.87 -1.10 3.96
C ALA A 105 3.63 -0.22 3.88
N THR A 106 3.20 0.13 2.67
CA THR A 106 1.95 0.86 2.47
C THR A 106 0.73 0.02 2.81
N ASN A 107 0.72 -1.26 2.43
CA ASN A 107 -0.42 -2.14 2.69
C ASN A 107 -0.22 -2.94 3.97
N ASP A 108 0.62 -3.97 3.90
CA ASP A 108 0.63 -5.06 4.88
C ASP A 108 2.05 -5.48 5.24
N VAL A 109 2.25 -5.82 6.52
CA VAL A 109 3.38 -6.61 7.00
C VAL A 109 2.86 -8.01 7.35
N VAL A 110 3.44 -9.03 6.74
CA VAL A 110 2.95 -10.41 6.85
C VAL A 110 4.01 -11.30 7.48
N LEU A 111 3.63 -11.95 8.58
CA LEU A 111 4.43 -13.00 9.21
C LEU A 111 3.80 -14.35 8.87
N HIS A 112 4.54 -15.18 8.13
CA HIS A 112 4.12 -16.54 7.78
C HIS A 112 4.89 -17.59 8.56
N ALA A 113 4.19 -18.68 8.91
CA ALA A 113 4.80 -19.85 9.49
C ALA A 113 5.66 -20.58 8.44
N ALA A 114 6.90 -20.93 8.83
CA ALA A 114 7.82 -21.70 7.99
C ALA A 114 7.99 -23.14 8.50
N PRO A 115 8.01 -24.16 7.60
CA PRO A 115 7.74 -24.09 6.17
C PRO A 115 6.24 -23.87 5.87
N VAL A 116 5.95 -23.40 4.65
CA VAL A 116 4.59 -23.21 4.12
C VAL A 116 3.76 -24.49 4.34
N GLY A 117 2.54 -24.33 4.86
CA GLY A 117 1.62 -25.44 5.16
C GLY A 117 1.72 -26.00 6.58
N ARG A 118 2.48 -25.36 7.48
CA ARG A 118 2.39 -25.62 8.92
C ARG A 118 1.87 -24.40 9.66
N MET A 119 1.09 -24.65 10.71
CA MET A 119 0.65 -23.60 11.61
C MET A 119 1.75 -23.28 12.62
N ALA A 120 1.96 -21.99 12.88
CA ALA A 120 2.74 -21.52 14.02
C ALA A 120 1.81 -21.01 15.13
N ARG A 121 2.39 -20.78 16.32
CA ARG A 121 1.74 -20.05 17.40
C ARG A 121 2.29 -18.63 17.37
N PHE A 122 1.41 -17.66 17.21
CA PHE A 122 1.72 -16.24 17.28
C PHE A 122 1.21 -15.69 18.60
N GLU A 123 2.03 -14.87 19.24
CA GLU A 123 1.65 -14.06 20.39
C GLU A 123 1.63 -12.61 19.96
N VAL A 124 0.53 -11.92 20.24
CA VAL A 124 0.33 -10.51 19.92
C VAL A 124 0.53 -9.74 21.21
N VAL A 125 1.47 -8.81 21.17
CA VAL A 125 1.77 -7.89 22.27
C VAL A 125 1.53 -6.47 21.77
N VAL A 126 0.74 -5.71 22.51
CA VAL A 126 0.42 -4.30 22.23
C VAL A 126 0.85 -3.51 23.45
N ASP A 127 1.67 -2.50 23.27
CA ASP A 127 2.19 -1.64 24.36
C ASP A 127 2.83 -2.41 25.53
N GLY A 128 3.47 -3.54 25.22
CA GLY A 128 4.08 -4.43 26.23
C GLY A 128 3.09 -5.38 26.92
N GLU A 129 1.79 -5.28 26.64
CA GLU A 129 0.76 -6.15 27.20
C GLU A 129 0.33 -7.25 26.21
N ALA A 130 0.10 -8.46 26.72
CA ALA A 130 -0.36 -9.57 25.90
C ALA A 130 -1.81 -9.35 25.45
N ALA A 131 -2.01 -9.02 24.18
CA ALA A 131 -3.33 -8.79 23.58
C ALA A 131 -4.00 -10.10 23.14
N GLY A 132 -3.22 -11.12 22.79
CA GLY A 132 -3.79 -12.41 22.39
C GLY A 132 -2.79 -13.42 21.87
N ARG A 133 -3.29 -14.63 21.60
CA ARG A 133 -2.53 -15.72 20.99
C ARG A 133 -3.36 -16.38 19.91
N VAL A 134 -2.75 -16.65 18.76
CA VAL A 134 -3.42 -17.31 17.64
C VAL A 134 -2.54 -18.43 17.09
N ARG A 135 -3.17 -19.54 16.71
CA ARG A 135 -2.54 -20.57 15.88
C ARG A 135 -3.07 -20.40 14.47
N ALA A 136 -2.20 -20.19 13.51
CA ALA A 136 -2.53 -19.81 12.14
C ALA A 136 -1.38 -20.18 11.20
N ASP A 137 -1.62 -20.09 9.90
CA ASP A 137 -0.56 -20.16 8.88
C ASP A 137 0.26 -18.87 8.81
N GLY A 138 -0.30 -17.77 9.34
CA GLY A 138 0.34 -16.48 9.43
C GLY A 138 -0.51 -15.44 10.14
N VAL A 139 0.05 -14.26 10.34
CA VAL A 139 -0.65 -13.05 10.78
C VAL A 139 -0.28 -11.89 9.86
N ILE A 140 -1.25 -11.02 9.60
CA ILE A 140 -1.13 -9.82 8.79
C ILE A 140 -1.36 -8.64 9.73
N VAL A 141 -0.43 -7.68 9.73
CA VAL A 141 -0.66 -6.34 10.27
C VAL A 141 -0.81 -5.42 9.07
N SER A 142 -1.93 -4.72 9.01
CA SER A 142 -2.36 -4.00 7.83
C SER A 142 -2.64 -2.53 8.18
N SER A 143 -2.22 -1.64 7.29
CA SER A 143 -2.62 -0.24 7.34
C SER A 143 -4.10 -0.10 6.92
N PRO A 144 -4.71 1.09 7.08
CA PRO A 144 -6.03 1.36 6.53
C PRO A 144 -6.10 1.12 5.01
N THR A 145 -5.04 1.51 4.28
CA THR A 145 -4.90 1.27 2.83
C THR A 145 -4.78 -0.22 2.50
N GLY A 146 -4.04 -0.98 3.32
CA GLY A 146 -3.91 -2.43 3.17
C GLY A 146 -5.16 -3.22 3.57
N SER A 147 -6.11 -2.61 4.29
CA SER A 147 -7.31 -3.28 4.79
C SER A 147 -8.13 -3.91 3.66
N THR A 148 -8.05 -3.38 2.44
CA THR A 148 -8.68 -3.87 1.22
C THR A 148 -7.83 -4.85 0.40
N ALA A 149 -6.61 -5.15 0.85
CA ALA A 149 -5.64 -6.01 0.17
C ALA A 149 -5.60 -7.43 0.78
N TYR A 150 -4.44 -7.86 1.31
CA TYR A 150 -4.32 -9.23 1.79
C TYR A 150 -5.11 -9.47 3.09
N SER A 151 -5.24 -8.41 3.90
CA SER A 151 -6.11 -8.42 5.09
C SER A 151 -7.56 -8.75 4.71
N LEU A 152 -8.13 -8.10 3.70
CA LEU A 152 -9.49 -8.40 3.20
C LEU A 152 -9.63 -9.84 2.73
N SER A 153 -8.64 -10.32 1.96
CA SER A 153 -8.60 -11.71 1.48
C SER A 153 -8.56 -12.73 2.63
N SER A 154 -8.07 -12.31 3.80
CA SER A 154 -8.03 -13.09 5.04
C SER A 154 -9.19 -12.77 5.99
N PHE A 155 -10.27 -12.16 5.48
CA PHE A 155 -11.48 -11.80 6.23
C PHE A 155 -11.29 -10.69 7.29
N GLY A 156 -10.31 -9.81 7.09
CA GLY A 156 -10.20 -8.56 7.82
C GLY A 156 -11.29 -7.55 7.42
N PRO A 157 -11.62 -6.57 8.29
CA PRO A 157 -12.55 -5.50 7.96
C PRO A 157 -11.95 -4.51 6.97
N ILE A 158 -12.81 -3.86 6.18
CA ILE A 158 -12.44 -2.66 5.43
C ILE A 158 -12.39 -1.49 6.41
N VAL A 159 -11.30 -0.72 6.37
CA VAL A 159 -11.09 0.48 7.18
C VAL A 159 -10.92 1.67 6.25
N ASP A 160 -11.53 2.80 6.62
CA ASP A 160 -11.39 4.04 5.87
C ASP A 160 -9.92 4.51 5.87
N PRO A 161 -9.34 4.85 4.70
CA PRO A 161 -7.93 5.18 4.58
C PRO A 161 -7.51 6.46 5.34
N GLY A 162 -8.45 7.32 5.72
CA GLY A 162 -8.19 8.52 6.51
C GLY A 162 -8.18 8.30 8.03
N LEU A 163 -8.37 7.07 8.50
CA LEU A 163 -8.30 6.72 9.92
C LEU A 163 -6.89 6.26 10.33
N ASP A 164 -6.42 6.71 11.48
CA ASP A 164 -5.22 6.17 12.12
C ASP A 164 -5.56 4.85 12.83
N ALA A 165 -5.41 3.72 12.13
CA ALA A 165 -5.72 2.40 12.67
C ALA A 165 -4.83 1.30 12.10
N LEU A 166 -4.54 0.29 12.92
CA LEU A 166 -3.91 -0.96 12.51
C LEU A 166 -4.95 -2.08 12.48
N VAL A 167 -4.92 -2.93 11.46
CA VAL A 167 -5.75 -4.13 11.39
C VAL A 167 -4.87 -5.36 11.51
N LEU A 168 -5.09 -6.17 12.55
CA LEU A 168 -4.44 -7.46 12.73
C LEU A 168 -5.37 -8.59 12.31
N THR A 169 -4.99 -9.35 11.29
CA THR A 169 -5.79 -10.45 10.71
C THR A 169 -4.99 -11.74 10.69
N ALA A 170 -5.59 -12.86 11.09
CA ALA A 170 -4.93 -14.17 11.04
C ALA A 170 -5.19 -14.88 9.70
N ILE A 171 -4.18 -15.53 9.14
CA ILE A 171 -4.28 -16.31 7.90
C ILE A 171 -4.61 -17.76 8.26
N ALA A 172 -5.75 -18.28 7.81
CA ALA A 172 -6.21 -19.65 8.08
C ALA A 172 -6.07 -20.05 9.57
N PRO A 173 -6.72 -19.31 10.50
CA PRO A 173 -6.60 -19.60 11.93
C PRO A 173 -7.22 -20.96 12.28
N PHE A 174 -6.63 -21.66 13.26
CA PHE A 174 -7.09 -22.97 13.72
C PHE A 174 -8.51 -22.92 14.32
N ARG A 175 -8.87 -21.77 14.91
CA ARG A 175 -10.19 -21.50 15.48
C ARG A 175 -10.97 -20.59 14.54
N ALA A 176 -12.15 -21.05 14.11
CA ALA A 176 -13.03 -20.29 13.23
C ALA A 176 -13.58 -19.00 13.87
N GLU A 177 -13.51 -18.89 15.19
CA GLU A 177 -13.93 -17.71 15.94
C GLU A 177 -12.84 -16.63 16.02
N ALA A 178 -11.65 -16.87 15.46
CA ALA A 178 -10.65 -15.82 15.34
C ALA A 178 -11.25 -14.63 14.57
N ARG A 179 -11.12 -13.44 15.14
CA ARG A 179 -11.57 -12.18 14.54
C ARG A 179 -10.36 -11.29 14.34
N ALA A 180 -10.44 -10.43 13.34
CA ALA A 180 -9.47 -9.36 13.20
C ALA A 180 -9.58 -8.39 14.38
N LEU A 181 -8.46 -7.81 14.77
CA LEU A 181 -8.39 -6.75 15.76
C LEU A 181 -8.14 -5.43 15.04
N VAL A 182 -8.85 -4.38 15.44
CA VAL A 182 -8.56 -3.01 15.03
C VAL A 182 -7.95 -2.31 16.22
N LEU A 183 -6.74 -1.78 16.05
CA LEU A 183 -5.89 -1.26 17.11
C LEU A 183 -5.49 0.17 16.79
N GLU A 184 -5.25 0.98 17.83
CA GLU A 184 -4.63 2.28 17.66
C GLU A 184 -3.15 2.10 17.27
N PRO A 185 -2.61 2.93 16.36
CA PRO A 185 -1.19 2.89 16.03
C PRO A 185 -0.36 3.52 17.14
N LEU A 186 0.80 2.92 17.41
CA LEU A 186 1.83 3.54 18.23
C LEU A 186 2.33 4.80 17.53
N ARG A 187 2.16 5.95 18.18
CA ARG A 187 2.74 7.21 17.70
C ARG A 187 4.21 7.27 18.12
N THR A 188 5.11 6.97 17.18
CA THR A 188 6.56 7.21 17.34
C THR A 188 6.95 8.64 17.01
#